data_AF-A0A2E8K002-F1
#
_entry.id   AF-A0A2E8K002-F1
#
_cell.length_a   1.000
_cell.length_b   1.000
_cell.length_c   1.000
_cell.angle_alpha   90.00
_cell.angle_beta   90.00
_cell.angle_gamma   90.00
#
_symmetry.space_group_name_H-M   'P 1'
#
loop_
_entity.id
_entity.type
_entity.pdbx_description
1 polymer ?
#
loop_
_entity_poly.entity_id
_entity_poly.type
_entity_poly.pdbx_seq_one_letter_code
_entity_poly.pdbx_strand_id
1 'polypeptide(L)'
;MSITAGILFVLISIPLALVTAVGLPGTWLIIGLAALIDLAELSWRDGGEPIFGIWAFVIAIIIAAIAELVEFLAGAAGAKAGGASKRGTVGALVGGIVGGIVGTFLIPIPLIGTLIGAALGAATGAMLGEMSRGGVKLRETVRPATGAAAGRIAGTVLKLGFAVAILIQLSIAAFI
;
A
#
# COMPACT_ATOMS: atom_id res chain seq x y z
N MET A 1 21.78 -6.63 23.35
CA MET A 1 20.37 -6.88 22.98
C MET A 1 19.97 -6.10 21.72
N SER A 2 20.47 -4.86 21.53
CA SER A 2 20.28 -4.08 20.28
C SER A 2 20.60 -4.84 19.00
N ILE A 3 21.74 -5.54 18.92
CA ILE A 3 22.12 -6.33 17.72
C ILE A 3 21.10 -7.45 17.44
N THR A 4 20.66 -8.16 18.47
CA THR A 4 19.67 -9.24 18.31
C THR A 4 18.32 -8.68 17.88
N ALA A 5 17.86 -7.58 18.48
CA ALA A 5 16.63 -6.90 18.11
C ALA A 5 16.69 -6.36 16.67
N GLY A 6 17.82 -5.78 16.26
CA GLY A 6 18.08 -5.36 14.88
C GLY A 6 18.03 -6.53 13.90
N ILE A 7 18.66 -7.67 14.20
CA ILE A 7 18.60 -8.88 13.35
C ILE A 7 17.16 -9.39 13.23
N LEU A 8 16.43 -9.47 14.36
CA LEU A 8 15.02 -9.88 14.36
C LEU A 8 14.15 -8.92 13.54
N PHE A 9 14.37 -7.62 13.68
CA PHE A 9 13.70 -6.60 12.88
C PHE A 9 13.90 -6.85 11.38
N VAL A 10 15.14 -7.05 10.92
CA VAL A 10 15.42 -7.30 9.49
C VAL A 10 14.72 -8.58 9.02
N LEU A 11 14.87 -9.68 9.75
CA LEU A 11 14.33 -10.98 9.36
C LEU A 11 12.80 -10.97 9.25
N ILE A 12 12.11 -10.28 10.17
CA ILE A 12 10.65 -10.16 10.15
C ILE A 12 10.19 -9.09 9.13
N SER A 13 10.97 -8.04 8.91
CA SER A 13 10.62 -6.99 7.94
C SER A 13 10.62 -7.48 6.49
N ILE A 14 11.44 -8.47 6.13
CA ILE A 14 11.46 -9.05 4.78
C ILE A 14 10.08 -9.59 4.36
N PRO A 15 9.45 -10.54 5.07
CA PRO A 15 8.11 -11.00 4.73
C PRO A 15 7.06 -9.87 4.82
N LEU A 16 7.21 -8.92 5.74
CA LEU A 16 6.31 -7.75 5.82
C LEU A 16 6.44 -6.84 4.58
N ALA A 17 7.62 -6.70 4.01
CA ALA A 17 7.80 -6.00 2.74
C ALA A 17 7.11 -6.76 1.60
N LEU A 18 7.28 -8.10 1.55
CA LEU A 18 6.70 -8.94 0.50
C LEU A 18 5.17 -8.92 0.50
N VAL A 19 4.50 -8.84 1.65
CA VAL A 19 3.03 -8.74 1.67
C VAL A 19 2.51 -7.43 1.06
N THR A 20 3.36 -6.41 0.90
CA THR A 20 3.01 -5.20 0.14
C THR A 20 2.69 -5.52 -1.32
N ALA A 21 3.37 -6.51 -1.91
CA ALA A 21 3.17 -6.89 -3.32
C ALA A 21 1.76 -7.47 -3.61
N VAL A 22 1.02 -7.83 -2.56
CA VAL A 22 -0.35 -8.35 -2.64
C VAL A 22 -1.38 -7.37 -2.06
N GLY A 23 -0.99 -6.09 -1.91
CA GLY A 23 -1.92 -5.02 -1.51
C GLY A 23 -2.18 -4.92 -0.01
N LEU A 24 -1.44 -5.65 0.84
CA LEU A 24 -1.48 -5.45 2.29
C LEU A 24 -0.66 -4.22 2.73
N PRO A 25 -0.94 -3.63 3.90
CA PRO A 25 -0.26 -2.43 4.40
C PRO A 25 1.16 -2.72 4.93
N GLY A 26 2.01 -3.41 4.17
CA GLY A 26 3.32 -3.87 4.61
C GLY A 26 4.28 -2.77 5.06
N THR A 27 4.23 -1.58 4.44
CA THR A 27 4.97 -0.39 4.87
C THR A 27 4.65 -0.02 6.33
N TRP A 28 3.36 -0.01 6.69
CA TRP A 28 2.89 0.26 8.04
C TRP A 28 3.21 -0.87 9.01
N LEU A 29 3.17 -2.12 8.56
CA LEU A 29 3.55 -3.27 9.39
C LEU A 29 5.03 -3.23 9.77
N ILE A 30 5.92 -2.83 8.86
CA ILE A 30 7.36 -2.65 9.15
C ILE A 30 7.56 -1.55 10.19
N ILE A 31 6.89 -0.40 10.02
CA ILE A 31 6.96 0.71 10.99
C ILE A 31 6.42 0.28 12.35
N GLY A 32 5.30 -0.44 12.37
CA GLY A 32 4.69 -0.98 13.58
C GLY A 32 5.62 -1.96 14.30
N LEU A 33 6.32 -2.83 13.56
CA LEU A 33 7.33 -3.73 14.13
C LEU A 33 8.46 -2.95 14.80
N ALA A 34 9.00 -1.91 14.16
CA ALA A 34 10.03 -1.07 14.75
C ALA A 34 9.55 -0.41 16.05
N ALA A 35 8.33 0.13 16.05
CA ALA A 35 7.72 0.75 17.23
C ALA A 35 7.49 -0.26 18.38
N LEU A 36 7.08 -1.49 18.06
CA LEU A 36 6.90 -2.56 19.04
C LEU A 36 8.23 -2.99 19.67
N ILE A 37 9.31 -3.02 18.88
CA ILE A 37 10.65 -3.34 19.38
C ILE A 37 11.13 -2.25 20.34
N ASP A 38 10.97 -0.96 20.00
CA ASP A 38 11.33 0.14 20.90
C ASP A 38 10.51 0.10 22.18
N LEU A 39 9.21 -0.16 22.09
CA LEU A 39 8.35 -0.30 23.27
C LEU A 39 8.80 -1.46 24.16
N ALA A 40 9.23 -2.59 23.56
CA ALA A 40 9.75 -3.72 24.30
C ALA A 40 11.08 -3.39 25.01
N GLU A 41 12.02 -2.71 24.34
CA GLU A 41 13.28 -2.29 24.96
C GLU A 41 13.06 -1.29 26.11
N LEU A 42 12.14 -0.33 25.93
CA LEU A 42 11.80 0.65 26.96
C LEU A 42 11.10 0.04 28.19
N SER A 43 10.35 -1.05 28.01
CA SER A 43 9.54 -1.65 29.09
C SER A 43 10.27 -2.75 29.86
N TRP A 44 11.16 -3.50 29.21
CA TRP A 44 11.91 -4.58 29.86
C TRP A 44 13.23 -4.14 30.49
N ARG A 45 13.72 -2.93 30.19
CA ARG A 45 15.05 -2.47 30.60
C ARG A 45 14.96 -1.17 31.39
N ASP A 46 15.40 -1.20 32.64
CA ASP A 46 15.58 0.01 33.43
C ASP A 46 16.62 0.91 32.74
N GLY A 47 16.17 2.08 32.27
CA GLY A 47 16.99 2.97 31.45
C GLY A 47 17.19 2.50 30.01
N GLY A 48 16.29 1.67 29.47
CA GLY A 48 16.27 1.34 28.04
C GLY A 48 16.20 2.59 27.18
N GLU A 49 16.99 2.62 26.12
CA GLU A 49 16.92 3.67 25.09
C GLU A 49 16.27 3.08 23.84
N PRO A 50 15.48 3.88 23.09
CA PRO A 50 14.91 3.43 21.83
C PRO A 50 16.03 3.05 20.85
N ILE A 51 15.86 1.92 20.18
CA ILE A 51 16.74 1.46 19.10
C ILE A 51 16.56 2.38 17.89
N PHE A 52 15.31 2.73 17.58
CA PHE A 52 15.02 3.60 16.46
C PHE A 52 14.86 5.05 16.94
N GLY A 53 15.75 5.95 16.49
CA GLY A 53 15.59 7.38 16.76
C GLY A 53 14.29 7.93 16.18
N ILE A 54 13.68 8.95 16.83
CA ILE A 54 12.40 9.55 16.40
C ILE A 54 12.40 9.99 14.92
N TRP A 55 13.53 10.49 14.42
CA TRP A 55 13.67 10.91 13.02
C TRP A 55 13.58 9.74 12.04
N ALA A 56 14.00 8.54 12.45
CA ALA A 56 13.86 7.34 11.64
C ALA A 56 12.38 7.01 11.41
N PHE A 57 11.52 7.15 12.43
CA PHE A 57 10.07 7.00 12.29
C PHE A 57 9.46 8.10 11.42
N VAL A 58 9.84 9.36 11.61
CA VAL A 58 9.32 10.47 10.79
C VAL A 58 9.61 10.22 9.31
N ILE A 59 10.83 9.82 8.97
CA ILE A 59 11.21 9.50 7.58
C ILE A 59 10.40 8.31 7.07
N ALA A 60 10.32 7.22 7.83
CA ALA A 60 9.57 6.03 7.43
C ALA A 60 8.08 6.32 7.18
N ILE A 61 7.44 7.12 8.04
CA ILE A 61 6.04 7.52 7.92
C ILE A 61 5.82 8.36 6.66
N ILE A 62 6.73 9.30 6.36
CA ILE A 62 6.66 10.11 5.14
C ILE A 62 6.76 9.21 3.90
N ILE A 63 7.72 8.27 3.88
CA ILE A 63 7.88 7.33 2.78
C ILE A 63 6.63 6.46 2.63
N ALA A 64 6.07 5.94 3.72
CA ALA A 64 4.86 5.13 3.71
C ALA A 64 3.63 5.90 3.20
N ALA A 65 3.46 7.15 3.62
CA ALA A 65 2.38 8.02 3.15
C ALA A 65 2.49 8.32 1.65
N ILE A 66 3.71 8.58 1.15
CA ILE A 66 3.97 8.75 -0.28
C ILE A 66 3.66 7.46 -1.04
N ALA A 67 4.08 6.31 -0.53
CA ALA A 67 3.84 5.01 -1.14
C ALA A 67 2.34 4.72 -1.28
N GLU A 68 1.57 4.99 -0.22
CA GLU A 68 0.12 4.85 -0.20
C GLU A 68 -0.56 5.77 -1.23
N LEU A 69 -0.13 7.04 -1.27
CA LEU A 69 -0.63 8.01 -2.23
C LEU A 69 -0.34 7.58 -3.67
N VAL A 70 0.88 7.14 -3.97
CA VAL A 70 1.28 6.64 -5.30
C VAL A 70 0.43 5.44 -5.71
N GLU A 71 0.17 4.50 -4.81
CA GLU A 71 -0.64 3.32 -5.10
C GLU A 71 -2.10 3.69 -5.43
N PHE A 72 -2.69 4.65 -4.71
CA PHE A 72 -4.05 5.13 -5.01
C PHE A 72 -4.11 5.93 -6.32
N LEU A 73 -3.13 6.81 -6.53
CA LEU A 73 -3.07 7.63 -7.74
C LEU A 73 -2.74 6.80 -8.99
N ALA A 74 -2.03 5.68 -8.87
CA ALA A 74 -1.70 4.84 -10.01
C ALA A 74 -2.96 4.26 -10.69
N GLY A 75 -3.97 3.85 -9.91
CA GLY A 75 -5.27 3.41 -10.44
C GLY A 75 -6.00 4.55 -11.17
N ALA A 76 -6.04 5.74 -10.57
CA ALA A 76 -6.63 6.93 -11.19
C ALA A 76 -5.89 7.35 -12.47
N ALA A 77 -4.56 7.32 -12.47
CA ALA A 77 -3.70 7.64 -13.60
C ALA A 77 -3.86 6.61 -14.73
N GLY A 78 -3.94 5.32 -14.39
CA GLY A 78 -4.24 4.25 -15.34
C GLY A 78 -5.60 4.42 -15.99
N ALA A 79 -6.64 4.76 -15.21
CA ALA A 79 -7.97 5.08 -15.73
C ALA A 79 -7.90 6.28 -16.70
N LYS A 80 -7.17 7.33 -16.31
CA LYS A 80 -6.99 8.55 -17.12
C LYS A 80 -6.26 8.26 -18.43
N ALA A 81 -5.20 7.46 -18.40
CA ALA A 81 -4.47 7.00 -19.58
C ALA A 81 -5.36 6.15 -20.51
N GLY A 82 -6.31 5.41 -19.95
CA GLY A 82 -7.37 4.70 -20.68
C GLY A 82 -8.47 5.60 -21.27
N GLY A 83 -8.42 6.92 -21.05
CA GLY A 83 -9.38 7.89 -21.57
C GLY A 83 -10.50 8.29 -20.60
N ALA A 84 -10.38 7.98 -19.31
CA ALA A 84 -11.41 8.34 -18.33
C ALA A 84 -11.67 9.86 -18.26
N SER A 85 -12.94 10.21 -18.09
CA SER A 85 -13.37 11.53 -17.64
C SER A 85 -13.00 11.74 -16.16
N LYS A 86 -13.21 12.96 -15.65
CA LYS A 86 -13.00 13.25 -14.22
C LYS A 86 -13.83 12.33 -13.31
N ARG A 87 -15.08 12.01 -13.72
CA ARG A 87 -15.97 11.14 -12.94
C ARG A 87 -15.47 9.69 -12.94
N GLY A 88 -15.00 9.19 -14.09
CA GLY A 88 -14.35 7.88 -14.18
C GLY A 88 -13.07 7.80 -13.35
N THR A 89 -12.23 8.84 -13.36
CA THR A 89 -11.01 8.89 -12.54
C THR A 89 -11.31 8.85 -11.04
N VAL A 90 -12.28 9.66 -10.56
CA VAL A 90 -12.69 9.64 -9.15
C VAL A 90 -13.35 8.30 -8.79
N GLY A 91 -14.18 7.78 -9.69
CA GLY A 91 -14.80 6.46 -9.54
C GLY A 91 -13.76 5.35 -9.38
N ALA A 92 -12.68 5.37 -10.17
CA ALA A 92 -11.58 4.41 -10.04
C ALA A 92 -10.91 4.45 -8.66
N LEU A 93 -10.71 5.65 -8.12
CA LEU A 93 -10.06 5.84 -6.83
C LEU A 93 -10.94 5.31 -5.67
N VAL A 94 -12.21 5.72 -5.64
CA VAL A 94 -13.17 5.25 -4.62
C VAL A 94 -13.44 3.76 -4.76
N GLY A 95 -13.66 3.30 -5.99
CA GLY A 95 -13.91 1.91 -6.30
C GLY A 95 -12.73 1.01 -5.91
N GLY A 96 -11.49 1.46 -6.12
CA GLY A 96 -10.29 0.72 -5.70
C GLY A 96 -10.20 0.53 -4.19
N ILE A 97 -10.54 1.56 -3.41
CA ILE A 97 -10.57 1.48 -1.94
C ILE A 97 -11.67 0.51 -1.48
N VAL A 98 -12.91 0.72 -1.94
CA VAL A 98 -14.07 -0.09 -1.54
C VAL A 98 -13.87 -1.54 -1.97
N GLY A 99 -13.44 -1.75 -3.21
CA GLY A 99 -13.17 -3.08 -3.74
C GLY A 99 -12.04 -3.78 -3.01
N GLY A 100 -10.97 -3.07 -2.62
CA GLY A 100 -9.89 -3.63 -1.81
C GLY A 100 -10.42 -4.17 -0.48
N ILE A 101 -11.16 -3.35 0.26
CA ILE A 101 -11.78 -3.72 1.53
C ILE A 101 -12.72 -4.92 1.37
N VAL A 102 -13.66 -4.84 0.41
CA VAL A 102 -14.62 -5.92 0.15
C VAL A 102 -13.90 -7.20 -0.25
N GLY A 103 -12.90 -7.11 -1.13
CA GLY A 103 -12.12 -8.24 -1.61
C GLY A 103 -11.34 -8.93 -0.49
N THR A 104 -10.81 -8.18 0.48
CA THR A 104 -10.13 -8.75 1.66
C THR A 104 -11.05 -9.70 2.44
N PHE A 105 -12.32 -9.35 2.62
CA PHE A 105 -13.26 -10.13 3.43
C PHE A 105 -14.05 -11.16 2.63
N LEU A 106 -14.33 -10.89 1.35
CA LEU A 106 -15.18 -11.74 0.51
C LEU A 106 -14.42 -12.88 -0.15
N ILE A 107 -13.15 -12.66 -0.53
CA ILE A 107 -12.33 -13.69 -1.18
C ILE A 107 -11.55 -14.43 -0.08
N PRO A 108 -11.77 -15.75 0.12
CA PRO A 108 -11.24 -16.52 1.25
C PRO A 108 -9.71 -16.72 1.24
N ILE A 109 -8.99 -15.97 0.40
CA ILE A 109 -7.53 -15.83 0.39
C ILE A 109 -7.22 -14.35 0.64
N PRO A 110 -7.10 -13.89 1.90
CA PRO A 110 -7.12 -12.46 2.24
C PRO A 110 -6.11 -11.59 1.48
N LEU A 111 -4.91 -12.13 1.24
CA LEU A 111 -3.83 -11.48 0.50
C LEU A 111 -4.21 -11.26 -0.98
N ILE A 112 -4.65 -12.31 -1.66
CA ILE A 112 -5.03 -12.23 -3.09
C ILE A 112 -6.36 -11.48 -3.26
N GLY A 113 -7.25 -11.62 -2.28
CA GLY A 113 -8.55 -10.99 -2.24
C GLY A 113 -8.47 -9.47 -2.26
N THR A 114 -7.56 -8.90 -1.47
CA THR A 114 -7.34 -7.45 -1.41
C THR A 114 -6.88 -6.90 -2.77
N LEU A 115 -5.89 -7.55 -3.40
CA LEU A 115 -5.36 -7.12 -4.70
C LEU A 115 -6.41 -7.21 -5.81
N ILE A 116 -7.09 -8.36 -5.92
CA ILE A 116 -8.14 -8.58 -6.92
C ILE A 116 -9.30 -7.63 -6.68
N GLY A 117 -9.76 -7.52 -5.44
CA GLY A 117 -10.83 -6.63 -5.05
C GLY A 117 -10.52 -5.17 -5.40
N ALA A 118 -9.31 -4.70 -5.11
CA ALA A 118 -8.91 -3.34 -5.43
C ALA A 118 -8.83 -3.09 -6.95
N ALA A 119 -8.33 -4.05 -7.72
CA ALA A 119 -8.25 -3.94 -9.18
C ALA A 119 -9.65 -3.95 -9.83
N LEU A 120 -10.51 -4.88 -9.42
CA LEU A 120 -11.89 -4.97 -9.90
C LEU A 120 -12.72 -3.76 -9.46
N GLY A 121 -12.58 -3.37 -8.20
CA GLY A 121 -13.23 -2.17 -7.67
C GLY A 121 -12.83 -0.92 -8.41
N ALA A 122 -11.54 -0.74 -8.72
CA ALA A 122 -11.07 0.39 -9.52
C ALA A 122 -11.64 0.36 -10.95
N ALA A 123 -11.69 -0.82 -11.58
CA ALA A 123 -12.29 -1.00 -12.89
C ALA A 123 -13.80 -0.67 -12.88
N THR A 124 -14.57 -1.29 -11.99
CA THR A 124 -16.01 -1.07 -11.85
C THR A 124 -16.32 0.38 -11.47
N GLY A 125 -15.55 0.96 -10.55
CA GLY A 125 -15.68 2.36 -10.17
C GLY A 125 -15.44 3.31 -11.34
N ALA A 126 -14.43 3.04 -12.17
CA ALA A 126 -14.19 3.80 -13.41
C ALA A 126 -15.37 3.68 -14.37
N MET A 127 -15.90 2.47 -14.56
CA MET A 127 -17.05 2.23 -15.44
C MET A 127 -18.30 2.97 -14.97
N LEU A 128 -18.65 2.87 -13.69
CA LEU A 128 -19.81 3.57 -13.11
C LEU A 128 -19.63 5.09 -13.19
N GLY A 129 -18.42 5.58 -12.94
CA GLY A 129 -18.07 6.99 -13.09
C GLY A 129 -18.29 7.50 -14.52
N GLU A 130 -17.88 6.73 -15.53
CA GLU A 130 -18.11 7.08 -16.93
C GLU A 130 -19.61 7.03 -17.31
N MET A 131 -20.33 5.98 -16.91
CA MET A 131 -21.76 5.84 -17.22
C MET A 131 -22.61 6.93 -16.58
N SER A 132 -22.21 7.46 -15.42
CA SER A 132 -22.89 8.58 -14.76
C SER A 132 -22.91 9.88 -15.59
N ARG A 133 -22.10 9.97 -16.65
CA ARG A 133 -22.05 11.15 -17.52
C ARG A 133 -23.19 11.21 -18.53
N GLY A 134 -23.93 10.11 -18.72
CA GLY A 134 -24.98 9.98 -19.72
C GLY A 134 -24.42 9.89 -21.15
N GLY A 135 -25.03 9.07 -22.00
CA GLY A 135 -24.65 8.93 -23.41
C GLY A 135 -23.33 8.20 -23.68
N VAL A 136 -22.62 7.71 -22.65
CA VAL A 136 -21.42 6.87 -22.80
C VAL A 136 -21.83 5.42 -22.99
N LYS A 137 -21.33 4.76 -24.04
CA LYS A 137 -21.60 3.35 -24.29
C LYS A 137 -20.71 2.48 -23.40
N LEU A 138 -21.21 1.33 -22.94
CA LEU A 138 -20.43 0.37 -22.13
C LEU A 138 -19.09 0.00 -22.78
N ARG A 139 -19.06 -0.13 -24.12
CA ARG A 139 -17.83 -0.43 -24.87
C ARG A 139 -16.75 0.65 -24.72
N GLU A 140 -17.15 1.89 -24.53
CA GLU A 140 -16.23 3.03 -24.35
C GLU A 140 -15.63 3.05 -22.94
N THR A 141 -16.27 2.40 -21.96
CA THR A 141 -15.76 2.34 -20.57
C THR A 141 -14.73 1.23 -20.36
N VAL A 142 -14.61 0.27 -21.29
CA VAL A 142 -13.70 -0.88 -21.15
C VAL A 142 -12.24 -0.43 -21.05
N ARG A 143 -11.78 0.46 -21.94
CA ARG A 143 -10.41 0.97 -21.93
C ARG A 143 -10.06 1.71 -20.63
N PRO A 144 -10.88 2.68 -20.16
CA PRO A 144 -10.72 3.29 -18.84
C PRO A 144 -10.68 2.28 -17.70
N ALA A 145 -11.57 1.28 -17.71
CA ALA A 145 -11.66 0.27 -16.66
C ALA A 145 -10.43 -0.63 -16.59
N THR A 146 -9.96 -1.13 -17.74
CA THR A 146 -8.72 -1.93 -17.82
C THR A 146 -7.50 -1.10 -17.43
N GLY A 147 -7.48 0.18 -17.81
CA GLY A 147 -6.44 1.11 -17.39
C GLY A 147 -6.43 1.31 -15.87
N ALA A 148 -7.60 1.44 -15.25
CA ALA A 148 -7.74 1.57 -13.80
C ALA A 148 -7.20 0.34 -13.06
N ALA A 149 -7.58 -0.86 -13.51
CA ALA A 149 -7.14 -2.11 -12.91
C ALA A 149 -5.62 -2.29 -13.05
N ALA A 150 -5.09 -2.09 -14.26
CA ALA A 150 -3.66 -2.19 -14.53
C ALA A 150 -2.84 -1.16 -13.74
N GLY A 151 -3.34 0.09 -13.66
CA GLY A 151 -2.75 1.13 -12.84
C GLY A 151 -2.71 0.78 -11.37
N ARG A 152 -3.78 0.17 -10.82
CA ARG A 152 -3.82 -0.27 -9.41
C ARG A 152 -2.80 -1.37 -9.13
N ILE A 153 -2.66 -2.35 -10.03
CA ILE A 153 -1.65 -3.41 -9.91
C ILE A 153 -0.25 -2.82 -10.00
N ALA A 154 0.03 -1.96 -10.98
CA ALA A 154 1.33 -1.30 -11.13
C ALA A 154 1.69 -0.45 -9.90
N GLY A 155 0.72 0.26 -9.32
CA GLY A 155 0.89 1.01 -8.07
C GLY A 155 1.28 0.10 -6.90
N THR A 156 0.67 -1.08 -6.80
CA THR A 156 0.99 -2.07 -5.75
C THR A 156 2.42 -2.58 -5.90
N VAL A 157 2.85 -2.85 -7.13
CA VAL A 157 4.24 -3.25 -7.43
C VAL A 157 5.23 -2.13 -7.10
N LEU A 158 4.93 -0.88 -7.44
CA LEU A 158 5.76 0.27 -7.06
C LEU A 158 5.86 0.43 -5.55
N LYS A 159 4.78 0.19 -4.81
CA LYS A 159 4.72 0.24 -3.34
C LYS A 159 5.71 -0.71 -2.68
N LEU A 160 6.01 -1.86 -3.30
CA LEU A 160 7.04 -2.77 -2.82
C LEU A 160 8.43 -2.09 -2.76
N GLY A 161 8.77 -1.24 -3.73
CA GLY A 161 10.02 -0.48 -3.71
C GLY A 161 10.11 0.46 -2.51
N PHE A 162 9.00 1.12 -2.16
CA PHE A 162 8.92 1.95 -0.94
C PHE A 162 9.01 1.13 0.34
N ALA A 163 8.39 -0.06 0.39
CA ALA A 163 8.52 -0.97 1.54
C ALA A 163 9.97 -1.42 1.74
N VAL A 164 10.68 -1.73 0.67
CA VAL A 164 12.12 -2.05 0.72
C VAL A 164 12.94 -0.84 1.17
N ALA A 165 12.61 0.37 0.73
CA ALA A 165 13.29 1.59 1.17
C ALA A 165 13.13 1.82 2.68
N ILE A 166 11.92 1.66 3.22
CA ILE A 166 11.65 1.74 4.67
C ILE A 166 12.41 0.65 5.42
N LEU A 167 12.39 -0.59 4.93
CA LEU A 167 13.12 -1.70 5.52
C LEU A 167 14.60 -1.35 5.64
N ILE A 168 15.25 -0.92 4.55
CA ILE A 168 16.67 -0.58 4.54
C ILE A 168 16.95 0.58 5.49
N GLN A 169 16.15 1.64 5.42
CA GLN A 169 16.34 2.84 6.23
C GLN A 169 16.22 2.55 7.74
N LEU A 170 15.20 1.80 8.16
CA LEU A 170 15.05 1.40 9.57
C LEU A 170 16.10 0.36 9.97
N SER A 171 16.52 -0.53 9.07
CA SER A 171 17.62 -1.46 9.35
C SER A 171 18.91 -0.70 9.64
N ILE A 172 19.25 0.33 8.84
CA ILE A 172 20.41 1.18 9.11
C ILE A 172 20.29 1.84 10.49
N ALA A 173 19.11 2.40 10.82
CA ALA A 173 18.87 3.00 12.12
C ALA A 173 18.99 2.00 13.29
N ALA A 174 18.70 0.72 13.08
CA ALA A 174 18.78 -0.30 14.13
C ALA A 174 20.22 -0.71 14.51
N PHE A 175 21.23 -0.35 13.71
CA PHE A 175 22.62 -0.77 13.89
C PHE A 175 23.61 0.40 14.10
N ILE A 176 23.11 1.64 14.17
CA ILE A 176 23.89 2.85 14.45
C ILE A 176 23.44 3.41 15.79
#